data_AF-A0A7K6HA47-F1
#
_entry.id   AF-A0A7K6HA47-F1
#
_cell.length_a   1.000
_cell.length_b   1.000
_cell.length_c   1.000
_cell.angle_alpha   90.00
_cell.angle_beta   90.00
_cell.angle_gamma   90.00
#
_symmetry.space_group_name_H-M   'P 1'
#
loop_
_entity.id
_entity.type
_entity.pdbx_description
1 polymer ?
#
loop_
_entity_poly.entity_id
_entity_poly.type
_entity_poly.pdbx_seq_one_letter_code
_entity_poly.pdbx_strand_id
1 'polypeptide(L)'
;YPSGHLAIIISRDRDELICIVQDDEPRTAQIRALFQSDGRSTCYYPNGDEWINMSIQGGQYLDQAGNRVRRWMWPNSSPGPQVPLSPVFISLNRHVGVRILAQDKIFVSFLAMGRQAKFNMGTKLQVFVHAEPREPARGG
;
A
#
# COMPACT_ATOMS: atom_id res chain seq x y z
N TYR A 1 -17.88 16.41 -10.85
CA TYR A 1 -17.49 15.21 -10.09
C TYR A 1 -18.68 14.26 -10.06
N PRO A 2 -18.62 12.99 -10.50
CA PRO A 2 -19.77 12.09 -10.34
C PRO A 2 -19.77 11.58 -8.88
N SER A 3 -20.02 12.51 -7.95
CA SER A 3 -20.03 12.58 -6.47
C SER A 3 -20.03 11.32 -5.58
N GLY A 4 -19.47 10.19 -6.00
CA GLY A 4 -19.34 8.97 -5.20
C GLY A 4 -18.21 9.05 -4.18
N HIS A 5 -18.38 9.97 -3.22
CA HIS A 5 -17.76 10.21 -1.92
C HIS A 5 -16.26 10.02 -1.72
N LEU A 6 -15.43 9.71 -2.72
CA LEU A 6 -13.97 9.65 -2.52
C LEU A 6 -13.26 10.56 -3.49
N ALA A 7 -12.38 11.45 -3.00
CA ALA A 7 -11.41 12.21 -3.76
C ALA A 7 -10.07 11.47 -3.87
N ILE A 8 -9.42 11.55 -5.03
CA ILE A 8 -8.03 11.08 -5.22
C ILE A 8 -7.15 12.32 -5.38
N ILE A 9 -6.22 12.51 -4.45
CA ILE A 9 -5.28 13.62 -4.43
C ILE A 9 -3.89 13.04 -4.61
N ILE A 10 -3.19 13.49 -5.64
CA ILE A 10 -1.78 13.14 -5.89
C ILE A 10 -0.97 14.42 -5.75
N SER A 11 -0.05 14.44 -4.80
CA SER A 11 0.88 15.54 -4.60
C SER A 11 2.31 15.04 -4.78
N ARG A 12 3.17 15.90 -5.32
CA ARG A 12 4.59 15.65 -5.46
C ARG A 12 5.35 16.84 -4.90
N ASP A 13 6.27 16.57 -3.98
CA ASP A 13 7.28 17.52 -3.53
C ASP A 13 8.67 16.92 -3.79
N ARG A 14 9.44 17.58 -4.65
CA ARG A 14 10.73 17.07 -5.16
C ARG A 14 10.62 15.61 -5.65
N ASP A 15 11.23 14.68 -4.92
CA ASP A 15 11.29 13.25 -5.21
C ASP A 15 10.26 12.43 -4.41
N GLU A 16 9.47 13.09 -3.56
CA GLU A 16 8.42 12.47 -2.78
C GLU A 16 7.08 12.58 -3.49
N LEU A 17 6.37 11.45 -3.61
CA LEU A 17 5.02 11.39 -4.13
C LEU A 17 4.09 10.79 -3.08
N ILE A 18 2.98 11.47 -2.85
CA ILE A 18 1.92 11.01 -1.96
C ILE A 18 0.61 10.94 -2.72
N CYS A 19 -0.10 9.83 -2.57
CA CYS A 19 -1.44 9.66 -3.07
C CYS A 19 -2.38 9.40 -1.90
N ILE A 20 -3.37 10.27 -1.75
CA ILE A 20 -4.39 10.20 -0.72
C ILE A 20 -5.71 9.91 -1.42
N VAL A 21 -6.40 8.87 -0.96
CA VAL A 21 -7.81 8.66 -1.26
C VAL A 21 -8.57 8.98 0.01
N GLN A 22 -9.48 9.95 -0.02
CA GLN A 22 -10.23 10.39 1.16
C GLN A 22 -11.69 10.63 0.86
N ASP A 23 -12.53 10.61 1.89
CA ASP A 23 -13.93 10.98 1.72
C ASP A 23 -14.07 12.44 1.28
N ASP A 24 -14.95 12.70 0.33
CA ASP A 24 -15.26 14.02 -0.23
C ASP A 24 -16.44 14.66 0.53
N GLU A 25 -16.41 14.54 1.87
CA GLU A 25 -17.40 15.10 2.80
C GLU A 25 -16.74 16.17 3.69
N PRO A 26 -17.15 17.45 3.62
CA PRO A 26 -16.42 18.57 4.23
C PRO A 26 -16.19 18.49 5.75
N ARG A 27 -17.04 17.76 6.48
CA ARG A 27 -17.01 17.74 7.96
C ARG A 27 -16.42 16.47 8.55
N THR A 28 -16.39 15.39 7.79
CA THR A 28 -16.03 14.05 8.28
C THR A 28 -15.16 13.30 7.27
N ALA A 29 -14.40 14.02 6.45
CA ALA A 29 -13.50 13.41 5.46
C ALA A 29 -12.52 12.46 6.15
N GLN A 30 -12.68 11.15 5.93
CA GLN A 30 -11.73 10.15 6.41
C GLN A 30 -10.80 9.72 5.29
N ILE A 31 -9.53 9.48 5.62
CA ILE A 31 -8.60 8.87 4.68
C ILE A 31 -9.00 7.41 4.49
N ARG A 32 -9.13 7.00 3.24
CA ARG A 32 -9.49 5.63 2.82
C ARG A 32 -8.32 4.88 2.24
N ALA A 33 -7.32 5.58 1.71
CA ALA A 33 -6.03 5.01 1.41
C ALA A 33 -4.94 6.08 1.37
N LEU A 34 -3.72 5.67 1.69
CA LEU A 34 -2.52 6.49 1.64
C LEU A 34 -1.40 5.68 0.97
N PHE A 35 -0.73 6.26 -0.01
CA PHE A 35 0.44 5.68 -0.65
C PHE A 35 1.56 6.71 -0.70
N GLN A 36 2.74 6.32 -0.25
CA GLN A 36 3.93 7.16 -0.22
C GLN A 36 5.02 6.53 -1.09
N SER A 37 5.82 7.37 -1.74
CA SER A 37 6.94 6.93 -2.58
C SER A 37 8.06 6.22 -1.81
N ASP A 38 8.10 6.34 -0.48
CA ASP A 38 9.00 5.59 0.40
C ASP A 38 8.55 4.12 0.62
N GLY A 39 7.47 3.69 -0.05
CA GLY A 39 6.94 2.34 0.00
C GLY A 39 5.97 2.09 1.15
N ARG A 40 5.72 3.07 2.04
CA ARG A 40 4.65 2.98 3.02
C ARG A 40 3.30 3.17 2.35
N SER A 41 2.36 2.30 2.66
CA SER A 41 0.99 2.45 2.21
C SER A 41 0.00 1.76 3.12
N THR A 42 -1.21 2.30 3.18
CA THR A 42 -2.30 1.76 3.98
C THR A 42 -3.64 2.00 3.30
N CYS A 43 -4.61 1.13 3.58
CA CYS A 43 -6.00 1.27 3.12
C CYS A 43 -6.92 0.99 4.30
N TYR A 44 -8.05 1.69 4.34
CA TYR A 44 -9.00 1.63 5.45
C TYR A 44 -10.39 1.17 5.00
N TYR A 45 -11.02 0.38 5.85
CA TYR A 45 -12.45 0.11 5.78
C TYR A 45 -13.27 1.40 5.97
N PRO A 46 -14.55 1.42 5.56
CA PRO A 46 -15.41 2.60 5.76
C PRO A 46 -15.59 3.03 7.22
N ASN A 47 -15.35 2.14 8.18
CA ASN A 47 -15.42 2.44 9.61
C ASN A 47 -14.10 3.02 10.17
N GLY A 48 -13.06 3.16 9.34
CA GLY A 48 -11.75 3.68 9.73
C GLY A 48 -10.74 2.60 10.14
N ASP A 49 -11.13 1.33 10.23
CA ASP A 49 -10.21 0.25 10.59
C ASP A 49 -9.22 -0.05 9.46
N GLU A 50 -8.01 -0.45 9.82
CA GLU A 50 -7.00 -0.85 8.84
C GLU A 50 -7.45 -2.09 8.08
N TRP A 51 -7.39 -2.01 6.75
CA TRP A 51 -7.67 -3.11 5.85
C TRP A 51 -6.36 -3.69 5.30
N ILE A 52 -5.46 -2.80 4.87
CA ILE A 52 -4.16 -3.19 4.32
C ILE A 52 -3.11 -2.26 4.92
N ASN A 53 -1.97 -2.82 5.31
CA ASN A 53 -0.80 -2.06 5.72
C ASN A 53 0.44 -2.65 5.03
N MET A 54 1.24 -1.81 4.38
CA MET A 54 2.40 -2.21 3.59
C MET A 54 3.60 -1.30 3.84
N SER A 55 4.79 -1.87 3.69
CA SER A 55 6.08 -1.20 3.74
C SER A 55 7.01 -1.78 2.67
N ILE A 56 8.27 -1.32 2.64
CA ILE A 56 9.32 -1.88 1.77
C ILE A 56 9.65 -3.35 2.05
N GLN A 57 9.19 -3.92 3.17
CA GLN A 57 9.44 -5.32 3.51
C GLN A 57 8.35 -6.26 2.99
N GLY A 58 7.12 -5.78 2.88
CA GLY A 58 5.96 -6.60 2.55
C GLY A 58 4.66 -5.91 2.93
N GLY A 59 3.67 -6.71 3.28
CA GLY A 59 2.39 -6.19 3.74
C GLY A 59 1.51 -7.22 4.42
N GLN A 60 0.39 -6.72 4.92
CA GLN A 60 -0.63 -7.50 5.59
C GLN A 60 -2.03 -7.07 5.17
N TYR A 61 -2.93 -8.04 5.19
CA TYR A 61 -4.36 -7.87 4.95
C TYR A 61 -5.08 -8.22 6.26
N LEU A 62 -5.84 -7.27 6.78
CA LEU A 62 -6.64 -7.42 7.99
C LEU A 62 -8.12 -7.58 7.63
N ASP A 63 -8.88 -8.23 8.51
CA ASP A 63 -10.35 -8.18 8.48
C ASP A 63 -10.88 -6.97 9.27
N GLN A 64 -12.20 -6.76 9.27
CA GLN A 64 -12.84 -5.66 10.00
C GLN A 64 -12.75 -5.76 11.52
N ALA A 65 -12.31 -6.90 12.07
CA ALA A 65 -12.04 -7.06 13.49
C ALA A 65 -10.54 -6.81 13.82
N GLY A 66 -9.74 -6.44 12.82
CA GLY A 66 -8.31 -6.22 12.95
C GLY A 66 -7.48 -7.50 12.98
N ASN A 67 -8.07 -8.68 12.69
CA ASN A 67 -7.31 -9.91 12.63
C ASN A 67 -6.54 -9.99 11.32
N ARG A 68 -5.28 -10.43 11.39
CA ARG A 68 -4.44 -10.62 10.22
C ARG A 68 -4.85 -11.88 9.45
N VAL A 69 -5.49 -11.69 8.31
CA VAL A 69 -5.94 -12.78 7.41
C VAL A 69 -4.82 -13.23 6.47
N ARG A 70 -4.01 -12.29 5.96
CA ARG A 70 -2.86 -12.60 5.09
C ARG A 70 -1.66 -11.73 5.44
N ARG A 71 -0.47 -12.27 5.21
CA ARG A 71 0.80 -11.57 5.26
C ARG A 71 1.66 -12.01 4.10
N TRP A 72 2.40 -11.09 3.51
CA TRP A 72 3.37 -11.38 2.47
C TRP A 72 4.65 -10.58 2.69
N MET A 73 5.72 -11.03 2.06
CA MET A 73 6.97 -10.30 1.92
C MET A 73 7.25 -10.03 0.45
N TRP A 74 7.85 -8.88 0.16
CA TRP A 74 8.33 -8.61 -1.20
C TRP A 74 9.55 -9.48 -1.50
N PRO A 75 9.75 -9.89 -2.76
CA PRO A 75 10.96 -10.60 -3.16
C PRO A 75 12.22 -9.82 -2.73
N ASN A 76 13.19 -10.51 -2.15
CA ASN A 76 14.49 -9.97 -1.73
C ASN A 76 14.44 -8.95 -0.57
N SER A 77 13.31 -8.81 0.13
CA SER A 77 13.23 -7.92 1.29
C SER A 77 13.85 -8.48 2.57
N SER A 78 14.09 -9.79 2.65
CA SER A 78 14.68 -10.46 3.82
C SER A 78 15.42 -11.75 3.44
N PRO A 79 16.51 -12.08 4.16
CA PRO A 79 17.17 -13.38 4.05
C PRO A 79 16.36 -14.43 4.82
N GLY A 80 15.44 -15.12 4.15
CA GLY A 80 14.66 -16.20 4.76
C GLY A 80 13.51 -16.67 3.89
N PRO A 81 12.77 -17.72 4.31
CA PRO A 81 11.57 -18.16 3.61
C PRO A 81 10.55 -17.02 3.52
N GLN A 82 10.25 -16.59 2.29
CA GLN A 82 9.32 -15.50 2.04
C GLN A 82 7.97 -16.06 1.62
N VAL A 83 6.89 -15.60 2.25
CA VAL A 83 5.53 -15.83 1.76
C VAL A 83 5.26 -14.83 0.65
N PRO A 84 5.12 -15.28 -0.62
CA PRO A 84 4.90 -14.36 -1.72
C PRO A 84 3.49 -13.76 -1.67
N LEU A 85 3.34 -12.61 -2.31
CA LEU A 85 2.03 -11.99 -2.49
C LEU A 85 1.15 -12.87 -3.38
N SER A 86 -0.05 -13.22 -2.89
CA SER A 86 -1.18 -13.54 -3.75
C SER A 86 -1.90 -12.24 -4.12
N PRO A 87 -2.15 -11.93 -5.41
CA PRO A 87 -2.72 -10.66 -5.84
C PRO A 87 -3.92 -10.20 -4.99
N VAL A 88 -3.88 -8.95 -4.55
CA VAL A 88 -4.94 -8.35 -3.73
C VAL A 88 -5.68 -7.30 -4.53
N PHE A 89 -7.01 -7.37 -4.47
CA PHE A 89 -7.91 -6.41 -5.09
C PHE A 89 -8.91 -5.97 -4.03
N ILE A 90 -8.95 -4.67 -3.76
CA ILE A 90 -9.95 -4.09 -2.85
C ILE A 90 -10.70 -2.97 -3.54
N SER A 91 -11.98 -2.87 -3.23
CA SER A 91 -12.86 -1.81 -3.71
C SER A 91 -13.09 -0.83 -2.57
N LEU A 92 -12.53 0.38 -2.67
CA LEU A 92 -12.74 1.42 -1.65
C LEU A 92 -14.17 1.96 -1.73
N ASN A 93 -14.71 2.03 -2.96
CA ASN A 93 -16.13 2.20 -3.25
C ASN A 93 -16.45 1.72 -4.68
N ARG A 94 -17.67 2.00 -5.17
CA ARG A 94 -18.12 1.58 -6.52
C ARG A 94 -17.28 2.13 -7.70
N HIS A 95 -16.50 3.19 -7.50
CA HIS A 95 -15.69 3.84 -8.54
C HIS A 95 -14.19 3.68 -8.31
N VAL A 96 -13.73 3.62 -7.05
CA VAL A 96 -12.32 3.62 -6.67
C VAL A 96 -11.91 2.26 -6.12
N GLY A 97 -10.85 1.69 -6.67
CA GLY A 97 -10.29 0.42 -6.19
C GLY A 97 -8.78 0.40 -6.24
N VAL A 98 -8.19 -0.46 -5.41
CA VAL A 98 -6.74 -0.67 -5.27
C VAL A 98 -6.40 -2.09 -5.71
N ARG A 99 -5.34 -2.22 -6.52
CA ARG A 99 -4.79 -3.51 -6.94
C ARG A 99 -3.33 -3.61 -6.52
N ILE A 100 -2.95 -4.67 -5.85
CA ILE A 100 -1.59 -4.92 -5.37
C ILE A 100 -1.13 -6.21 -6.04
N LEU A 101 -0.16 -6.10 -6.94
CA LEU A 101 0.35 -7.22 -7.74
C LEU A 101 1.84 -7.51 -7.46
N ALA A 102 2.60 -6.46 -7.16
CA ALA A 102 4.01 -6.51 -6.74
C ALA A 102 4.37 -5.18 -6.07
N GLN A 103 5.57 -5.09 -5.49
CA GLN A 103 6.07 -3.89 -4.82
C GLN A 103 6.00 -2.63 -5.72
N ASP A 104 6.32 -2.79 -7.01
CA ASP A 104 6.34 -1.74 -8.05
C ASP A 104 5.06 -1.70 -8.90
N LYS A 105 4.04 -2.50 -8.54
CA LYS A 105 2.78 -2.66 -9.28
C LYS A 105 1.61 -2.56 -8.31
N ILE A 106 1.43 -1.37 -7.75
CA ILE A 106 0.33 -1.02 -6.86
C ILE A 106 -0.51 0.03 -7.55
N PHE A 107 -1.73 -0.29 -7.95
CA PHE A 107 -2.56 0.58 -8.76
C PHE A 107 -3.77 1.10 -8.00
N VAL A 108 -3.90 2.42 -7.91
CA VAL A 108 -5.16 3.08 -7.59
C VAL A 108 -5.90 3.32 -8.90
N SER A 109 -7.15 2.89 -8.99
CA SER A 109 -7.96 3.05 -10.20
C SER A 109 -9.28 3.75 -9.91
N PHE A 110 -9.69 4.63 -10.82
CA PHE A 110 -10.99 5.28 -10.83
C PHE A 110 -11.75 4.88 -12.09
N LEU A 111 -12.92 4.29 -11.94
CA LEU A 111 -13.80 3.84 -13.01
C LEU A 111 -15.13 4.60 -12.94
N ALA A 112 -15.49 5.30 -14.01
CA ALA A 112 -16.78 5.95 -14.14
C ALA A 112 -17.20 6.01 -15.61
N MET A 113 -18.50 5.82 -15.88
CA MET A 113 -19.09 5.95 -17.23
C MET A 113 -18.35 5.13 -18.31
N GLY A 114 -17.92 3.91 -17.95
CA GLY A 114 -17.17 3.02 -18.85
C GLY A 114 -15.71 3.43 -19.12
N ARG A 115 -15.20 4.48 -18.46
CA ARG A 115 -13.81 4.96 -18.59
C ARG A 115 -13.03 4.73 -17.32
N GLN A 116 -11.75 4.40 -17.45
CA GLN A 116 -10.87 4.12 -16.32
C GLN A 116 -9.59 4.94 -16.36
N ALA A 117 -9.27 5.58 -15.23
CA ALA A 117 -7.94 6.10 -14.92
C ALA A 117 -7.22 5.14 -13.97
N LYS A 118 -5.91 4.97 -14.15
CA LYS A 118 -5.05 4.14 -13.29
C LYS A 118 -3.79 4.90 -12.94
N PHE A 119 -3.42 4.87 -11.67
CA PHE A 119 -2.22 5.49 -11.13
C PHE A 119 -1.37 4.40 -10.48
N ASN A 120 -0.14 4.20 -10.95
CA ASN A 120 0.79 3.26 -10.31
C ASN A 120 1.52 3.96 -9.17
N MET A 121 1.21 3.55 -7.95
CA MET A 121 1.79 4.04 -6.70
C MET A 121 2.82 3.05 -6.13
N GLY A 122 3.13 1.97 -6.85
CA GLY A 122 4.16 1.03 -6.46
C GLY A 122 5.55 1.63 -6.65
N THR A 123 6.45 1.36 -5.71
CA THR A 123 7.84 1.81 -5.77
C THR A 123 8.77 0.64 -5.50
N LYS A 124 9.78 0.45 -6.35
CA LYS A 124 10.80 -0.58 -6.13
C LYS A 124 11.92 -0.01 -5.24
N LEU A 125 11.87 -0.34 -3.96
CA LEU A 125 12.93 0.01 -3.00
C LEU A 125 13.63 -1.26 -2.54
N GLN A 126 14.96 -1.27 -2.61
CA GLN A 126 15.77 -2.37 -2.10
C GLN A 126 16.05 -2.16 -0.61
N VAL A 127 15.86 -3.21 0.19
CA VAL A 127 16.30 -3.21 1.58
C VAL A 127 17.79 -3.53 1.58
N PHE A 128 18.65 -2.54 1.82
CA PHE A 128 20.06 -2.81 2.09
C PHE A 128 20.18 -3.30 3.53
N VAL A 129 20.29 -4.62 3.71
CA VAL A 129 20.71 -5.17 5.00
C VAL A 129 22.22 -4.97 5.09
N HIS A 130 22.66 -3.99 5.88
CA HIS A 130 24.05 -3.93 6.32
C HIS A 130 24.32 -5.21 7.12
N ALA A 131 25.00 -6.19 6.50
CA ALA A 131 25.58 -7.29 7.25
C ALA A 131 26.72 -6.69 8.07
N GLU A 132 26.55 -6.59 9.38
CA GLU A 132 27.70 -6.35 10.25
C GLU A 132 28.72 -7.47 10.02
N PRO A 133 30.03 -7.15 9.88
CA PRO A 133 31.05 -8.18 9.76
C PRO A 133 31.00 -9.04 11.03
N ARG A 134 30.80 -10.35 10.88
CA ARG A 134 31.01 -11.29 11.98
C ARG A 134 32.45 -11.12 12.48
N GLU A 135 32.61 -10.69 13.72
CA GLU A 135 33.92 -10.69 14.36
C GLU A 135 34.53 -12.10 14.28
N PRO A 136 35.81 -12.24 13.87
CA PRO A 136 36.46 -13.54 13.86
C PRO A 136 36.58 -14.04 15.29
N ALA A 137 36.10 -15.27 15.53
CA ALA A 137 36.23 -15.96 16.80
C ALA A 137 37.71 -15.97 17.22
N ARG A 138 38.01 -15.37 18.37
CA ARG A 138 39.31 -15.53 19.02
C ARG A 138 39.43 -16.99 19.47
N GLY A 139 40.21 -17.77 18.75
CA GLY A 139 40.70 -19.06 19.24
C GLY A 139 41.66 -18.82 20.41
N GLY A 140 41.38 -19.49 21.53
CA GLY A 140 42.23 -19.62 22.70
C GLY A 140 42.00 -21.00 23.29
#